data_AF-A0A8S8XS27-F1
#
_entry.id   AF-A0A8S8XS27-F1
#
_cell.length_a   1.000
_cell.length_b   1.000
_cell.length_c   1.000
_cell.angle_alpha   90.00
_cell.angle_beta   90.00
_cell.angle_gamma   90.00
#
_symmetry.space_group_name_H-M   'P 1'
#
loop_
_entity.id
_entity.type
_entity.pdbx_description
1 polymer ?
#
loop_
_entity_poly.entity_id
_entity_poly.type
_entity_poly.pdbx_seq_one_letter_code
_entity_poly.pdbx_strand_id
1 'polypeptide(L)'
;MDTRNIGLKVTSIAGNMDNDGDHDDSPEWTGDLLNTNEFIVTLRLRAPNLVISEVSVSETSNDVDKTIPVRVVLQNTGNVHATNIEVVLCEFSEADDEVLKEIRKNGCPEDTIVMRQTVGALLAPDASEDAQEIELYLLYPVSAGSHEVVVVVDPSNSIVEVSESDNLKVVGSELSSGSPFMDVAGEIINDWALPFGVLLLTCSLFGVLYLVGKGRRADVKNRLAEQSSLISVLEDES
;
A
#
# COMPACT_ATOMS: atom_id res chain seq x y z
N MET A 1 -10.18 -21.42 22.05
CA MET A 1 -9.25 -20.82 23.05
C MET A 1 -8.08 -21.76 23.25
N ASP A 2 -6.92 -21.47 22.65
CA ASP A 2 -5.71 -22.26 22.91
C ASP A 2 -5.01 -21.69 24.14
N THR A 3 -5.48 -22.06 25.33
CA THR A 3 -4.67 -21.90 26.54
C THR A 3 -3.55 -22.94 26.45
N ARG A 4 -2.33 -22.49 26.19
CA ARG A 4 -1.17 -23.38 26.14
C ARG A 4 -0.48 -23.34 27.49
N ASN A 5 -0.50 -24.49 28.17
CA ASN A 5 0.29 -24.68 29.37
C ASN A 5 1.74 -24.91 28.94
N ILE A 6 2.66 -24.09 29.44
CA ILE A 6 4.09 -24.27 29.21
C ILE A 6 4.70 -24.64 30.56
N GLY A 7 5.32 -25.82 30.59
CA GLY A 7 6.13 -26.23 31.72
C GLY A 7 7.52 -25.62 31.62
N LEU A 8 8.02 -25.03 32.71
CA LEU A 8 9.41 -24.61 32.83
C LEU A 8 10.08 -25.50 33.88
N LYS A 9 11.20 -26.11 33.49
CA LYS A 9 12.02 -26.93 34.38
C LYS A 9 13.40 -26.28 34.50
N VAL A 10 13.79 -25.96 35.73
CA VAL A 10 15.09 -25.34 36.02
C VAL A 10 16.04 -26.43 36.47
N THR A 11 17.02 -26.76 35.62
CA THR A 11 18.07 -27.71 35.99
C THR A 11 19.25 -26.98 36.61
N SER A 12 19.91 -27.63 37.57
CA SER A 12 21.16 -27.12 38.14
C SER A 12 22.36 -27.54 37.28
N ILE A 13 23.48 -26.83 37.41
CA ILE A 13 24.76 -27.23 36.78
C ILE A 13 25.29 -28.59 37.27
N ALA A 14 24.76 -29.10 38.38
CA ALA A 14 25.11 -30.41 38.93
C ALA A 14 24.34 -31.57 38.25
N GLY A 15 23.42 -31.27 37.32
CA GLY A 15 22.63 -32.29 36.61
C GLY A 15 21.36 -32.70 37.35
N ASN A 16 20.73 -33.77 36.88
CA ASN A 16 19.53 -34.39 37.44
C ASN A 16 19.86 -35.39 38.57
N MET A 17 18.86 -36.08 39.11
CA MET A 17 19.00 -37.07 40.18
C MET A 17 19.99 -38.20 39.82
N ASP A 18 20.05 -38.58 38.55
CA ASP A 18 20.98 -39.62 38.04
C ASP A 18 22.46 -39.18 38.07
N ASN A 19 22.71 -37.87 38.13
CA ASN A 19 24.05 -37.28 38.17
C ASN A 19 24.42 -36.71 39.55
N ASP A 20 23.72 -37.12 40.61
CA ASP A 20 23.89 -36.62 42.00
C ASP A 20 23.68 -35.09 42.10
N GLY A 21 22.89 -34.54 41.18
CA GLY A 21 22.52 -33.13 41.13
C GLY A 21 21.17 -32.88 41.82
N ASP A 22 20.16 -32.52 41.03
CA ASP A 22 18.81 -32.28 41.53
C ASP A 22 18.15 -33.57 42.04
N HIS A 23 18.00 -33.70 43.35
CA HIS A 23 17.78 -34.98 44.04
C HIS A 23 16.41 -35.63 43.78
N ASP A 24 15.45 -34.88 43.24
CA ASP A 24 14.09 -35.34 42.97
C ASP A 24 13.64 -35.08 41.52
N ASP A 25 14.58 -34.74 40.61
CA ASP A 25 14.33 -34.55 39.18
C ASP A 25 13.76 -35.84 38.54
N SER A 26 12.46 -35.83 38.19
CA SER A 26 11.82 -36.92 37.45
C SER A 26 11.73 -36.62 35.94
N PRO A 27 11.84 -37.62 35.05
CA PRO A 27 11.70 -37.44 33.61
C PRO A 27 10.29 -37.03 33.14
N GLU A 28 9.28 -37.24 33.98
CA GLU A 28 7.87 -37.05 33.64
C GLU A 28 7.35 -35.70 34.17
N TRP A 29 6.51 -35.02 33.39
CA TRP A 29 5.86 -33.75 33.77
C TRP A 29 4.57 -33.94 34.59
N THR A 30 4.28 -35.17 35.02
CA THR A 30 3.00 -35.55 35.62
C THR A 30 3.20 -36.39 36.86
N GLY A 31 2.60 -35.98 37.99
CA GLY A 31 2.61 -36.73 39.25
C GLY A 31 2.36 -35.82 40.46
N ASP A 32 2.14 -36.42 41.63
CA ASP A 32 1.97 -35.71 42.92
C ASP A 32 3.29 -35.09 43.45
N LEU A 33 4.37 -35.19 42.67
CA LEU A 33 5.72 -34.73 42.97
C LEU A 33 6.07 -33.48 42.14
N LEU A 34 5.19 -32.47 42.15
CA LEU A 34 5.62 -31.12 41.76
C LEU A 34 6.63 -30.65 42.83
N ASN A 35 7.92 -30.71 42.51
CA ASN A 35 8.98 -30.40 43.47
C ASN A 35 9.18 -28.88 43.64
N THR A 36 10.01 -28.48 44.60
CA THR A 36 10.19 -27.05 44.97
C THR A 36 10.75 -26.15 43.85
N ASN A 37 11.29 -26.73 42.78
CA ASN A 37 11.90 -26.07 41.64
C ASN A 37 11.15 -26.27 40.30
N GLU A 38 9.98 -26.91 40.32
CA GLU A 38 9.10 -27.07 39.15
C GLU A 38 7.89 -26.15 39.29
N PHE A 39 7.72 -25.24 38.33
CA PHE A 39 6.61 -24.29 38.34
C PHE A 39 5.87 -24.32 37.02
N ILE A 40 4.59 -24.68 37.07
CA ILE A 40 3.70 -24.60 35.91
C ILE A 40 3.31 -23.14 35.73
N VAL A 41 3.81 -22.51 34.67
CA VAL A 41 3.37 -21.17 34.27
C VAL A 41 2.20 -21.31 33.30
N THR A 42 1.06 -20.74 33.67
CA THR A 42 -0.05 -20.58 32.73
C THR A 42 0.15 -19.31 31.92
N LEU A 43 0.50 -19.43 30.63
CA LEU A 43 0.54 -18.30 29.72
C LEU A 43 -0.83 -18.11 29.08
N ARG A 44 -1.46 -16.95 29.35
CA ARG A 44 -2.66 -16.52 28.65
C ARG A 44 -2.28 -15.54 27.55
N LEU A 45 -2.19 -16.05 26.32
CA LEU A 45 -1.96 -15.22 25.15
C LEU A 45 -3.21 -14.39 24.85
N ARG A 46 -2.97 -13.11 24.57
CA ARG A 46 -3.98 -12.09 24.34
C ARG A 46 -3.60 -11.36 23.06
N ALA A 47 -4.38 -11.56 22.01
CA ALA A 47 -4.20 -10.90 20.71
C ALA A 47 -5.55 -10.77 19.97
N PRO A 48 -5.75 -9.68 19.20
CA PRO A 48 -6.83 -9.60 18.22
C PRO A 48 -6.59 -10.57 17.05
N ASN A 49 -7.62 -10.77 16.22
CA ASN A 49 -7.50 -11.46 14.94
C ASN A 49 -8.53 -10.89 13.97
N LEU A 50 -8.09 -10.02 13.07
CA LEU A 50 -8.88 -9.30 12.11
C LEU A 50 -9.09 -10.18 10.87
N VAL A 51 -10.35 -10.42 10.55
CA VAL A 51 -10.72 -11.32 9.45
C VAL A 51 -11.69 -10.63 8.53
N ILE A 52 -11.40 -10.66 7.23
CA ILE A 52 -12.33 -10.20 6.20
C ILE A 52 -13.33 -11.32 5.89
N SER A 53 -14.53 -11.26 6.48
CA SER A 53 -15.55 -12.28 6.27
C SER A 53 -16.11 -12.21 4.85
N GLU A 54 -16.37 -11.01 4.33
CA GLU A 54 -16.94 -10.81 3.00
C GLU A 54 -16.38 -9.56 2.30
N VAL A 55 -16.22 -9.66 0.98
CA VAL A 55 -16.00 -8.51 0.09
C VAL A 55 -16.97 -8.65 -1.07
N SER A 56 -17.74 -7.59 -1.34
CA SER A 56 -18.71 -7.58 -2.43
C SER A 56 -18.82 -6.20 -3.08
N VAL A 57 -19.12 -6.18 -4.37
CA VAL A 57 -19.36 -4.97 -5.17
C VAL A 57 -20.72 -5.08 -5.81
N SER A 58 -21.45 -3.96 -5.90
CA SER A 58 -22.75 -3.92 -6.58
C SER A 58 -22.61 -3.86 -8.10
N GLU A 59 -21.52 -3.25 -8.57
CA GLU A 59 -21.22 -3.01 -9.97
C GLU A 59 -19.72 -3.23 -10.18
N THR A 60 -19.34 -3.77 -11.33
CA THR A 60 -17.93 -4.08 -11.68
C THR A 60 -17.35 -3.10 -12.69
N SER A 61 -18.15 -2.13 -13.16
CA SER A 61 -17.66 -1.08 -14.04
C SER A 61 -18.34 0.26 -13.80
N ASN A 62 -17.59 1.34 -14.03
CA ASN A 62 -18.08 2.72 -13.97
C ASN A 62 -17.26 3.60 -14.93
N ASP A 63 -17.66 4.85 -15.15
CA ASP A 63 -16.85 5.79 -15.92
C ASP A 63 -15.53 6.10 -15.19
N VAL A 64 -14.47 6.41 -15.95
CA VAL A 64 -13.22 6.93 -15.38
C VAL A 64 -13.51 8.16 -14.52
N ASP A 65 -12.75 8.33 -13.44
CA ASP A 65 -12.94 9.37 -12.41
C ASP A 65 -14.25 9.24 -11.60
N LYS A 66 -15.02 8.15 -11.77
CA LYS A 66 -16.09 7.76 -10.85
C LYS A 66 -15.60 6.75 -9.85
N THR A 67 -16.45 6.43 -8.89
CA THR A 67 -16.12 5.48 -7.82
C THR A 67 -17.05 4.29 -7.82
N ILE A 68 -16.50 3.10 -7.60
CA ILE A 68 -17.27 1.88 -7.31
C ILE A 68 -17.22 1.64 -5.80
N PRO A 69 -18.38 1.53 -5.11
CA PRO A 69 -18.40 1.20 -3.69
C PRO A 69 -18.09 -0.28 -3.48
N VAL A 70 -16.99 -0.57 -2.78
CA VAL A 70 -16.59 -1.90 -2.33
C VAL A 70 -17.08 -2.11 -0.91
N ARG A 71 -18.02 -3.04 -0.71
CA ARG A 71 -18.49 -3.46 0.61
C ARG A 71 -17.50 -4.44 1.20
N VAL A 72 -17.02 -4.16 2.40
CA VAL A 72 -16.10 -4.99 3.17
C VAL A 72 -16.74 -5.29 4.52
N VAL A 73 -16.85 -6.58 4.85
CA VAL A 73 -17.31 -7.05 6.16
C VAL A 73 -16.09 -7.51 6.94
N LEU A 74 -15.83 -6.83 8.05
CA LEU A 74 -14.66 -7.04 8.88
C LEU A 74 -15.10 -7.47 10.28
N GLN A 75 -14.39 -8.43 10.86
CA GLN A 75 -14.65 -8.93 12.21
C GLN A 75 -13.35 -9.18 12.97
N ASN A 76 -13.41 -9.12 14.30
CA ASN A 76 -12.31 -9.52 15.17
C ASN A 76 -12.68 -10.86 15.83
N THR A 77 -11.99 -11.93 15.47
CA THR A 77 -12.16 -13.27 16.04
C THR A 77 -11.16 -13.57 17.16
N GLY A 78 -10.26 -12.62 17.46
CA GLY A 78 -9.30 -12.69 18.56
C GLY A 78 -9.91 -12.34 19.91
N ASN A 79 -9.13 -12.46 20.99
CA ASN A 79 -9.61 -12.30 22.37
C ASN A 79 -9.23 -10.95 23.01
N VAL A 80 -8.79 -9.99 22.20
CA VAL A 80 -8.42 -8.61 22.58
C VAL A 80 -9.03 -7.65 21.57
N HIS A 81 -9.51 -6.50 22.03
CA HIS A 81 -10.00 -5.44 21.15
C HIS A 81 -8.85 -4.87 20.31
N ALA A 82 -9.11 -4.59 19.03
CA ALA A 82 -8.20 -3.88 18.15
C ALA A 82 -8.63 -2.42 17.99
N THR A 83 -7.67 -1.51 17.81
CA THR A 83 -7.92 -0.07 17.62
C THR A 83 -7.03 0.48 16.54
N ASN A 84 -7.45 1.56 15.89
CA ASN A 84 -6.71 2.21 14.80
C ASN A 84 -6.36 1.22 13.67
N ILE A 85 -7.37 0.49 13.22
CA ILE A 85 -7.21 -0.54 12.19
C ILE A 85 -7.27 0.15 10.83
N GLU A 86 -6.22 0.01 10.04
CA GLU A 86 -6.21 0.51 8.68
C GLU A 86 -6.80 -0.52 7.72
N VAL A 87 -7.60 -0.06 6.77
CA VAL A 87 -8.15 -0.87 5.68
C VAL A 87 -7.85 -0.15 4.38
N VAL A 88 -7.20 -0.85 3.46
CA VAL A 88 -6.80 -0.29 2.16
C VAL A 88 -7.36 -1.11 1.00
N LEU A 89 -7.62 -0.41 -0.10
CA LEU A 89 -7.81 -1.02 -1.42
C LEU A 89 -6.52 -0.86 -2.21
N CYS A 90 -6.05 -1.96 -2.78
CA CYS A 90 -4.86 -2.00 -3.60
C CYS A 90 -5.23 -2.48 -5.00
N GLU A 91 -4.81 -1.74 -6.02
CA GLU A 91 -5.10 -2.00 -7.43
C GLU A 91 -3.90 -2.68 -8.09
N PHE A 92 -4.15 -3.78 -8.81
CA PHE A 92 -3.14 -4.50 -9.57
C PHE A 92 -3.66 -4.80 -10.97
N SER A 93 -2.77 -4.84 -11.96
CA SER A 93 -3.12 -5.33 -13.29
C SER A 93 -3.45 -6.83 -13.30
N GLU A 94 -2.82 -7.59 -12.42
CA GLU A 94 -3.02 -9.03 -12.20
C GLU A 94 -2.56 -9.35 -10.76
N ALA A 95 -3.40 -9.99 -9.94
CA ALA A 95 -3.11 -10.37 -8.56
C ALA A 95 -2.99 -11.90 -8.44
N ASP A 96 -1.92 -12.42 -9.04
CA ASP A 96 -1.57 -13.83 -8.99
C ASP A 96 -1.09 -14.31 -7.60
N ASP A 97 -0.86 -15.62 -7.45
CA ASP A 97 -0.41 -16.21 -6.18
C ASP A 97 0.93 -15.66 -5.66
N GLU A 98 1.77 -15.10 -6.53
CA GLU A 98 3.05 -14.50 -6.14
C GLU A 98 2.84 -13.11 -5.56
N VAL A 99 2.05 -12.27 -6.24
CA VAL A 99 1.61 -10.95 -5.75
C VAL A 99 0.91 -11.10 -4.40
N LEU A 100 -0.04 -12.03 -4.27
CA LEU A 100 -0.75 -12.26 -3.00
C LEU A 100 0.17 -12.73 -1.86
N LYS A 101 1.28 -13.40 -2.14
CA LYS A 101 2.29 -13.74 -1.11
C LYS A 101 3.13 -12.55 -0.73
N GLU A 102 3.48 -11.70 -1.68
CA GLU A 102 4.22 -10.47 -1.41
C GLU A 102 3.40 -9.52 -0.55
N ILE A 103 2.12 -9.33 -0.88
CA ILE A 103 1.22 -8.46 -0.10
C ILE A 103 1.09 -8.98 1.34
N ARG A 104 0.93 -10.30 1.54
CA ARG A 104 0.89 -10.89 2.90
C ARG A 104 2.16 -10.66 3.71
N LYS A 105 3.31 -10.47 3.05
CA LYS A 105 4.61 -10.33 3.73
C LYS A 105 4.99 -8.88 3.98
N ASN A 106 4.75 -8.02 2.99
CA ASN A 106 5.27 -6.65 2.95
C ASN A 106 4.16 -5.59 2.97
N GLY A 107 2.88 -5.99 2.95
CA GLY A 107 1.77 -5.08 2.71
C GLY A 107 1.65 -4.71 1.23
N CYS A 108 0.70 -3.82 0.93
CA CYS A 108 0.59 -3.27 -0.42
C CYS A 108 1.71 -2.26 -0.70
N PRO A 109 2.28 -2.26 -1.91
CA PRO A 109 3.09 -1.14 -2.38
C PRO A 109 2.33 0.18 -2.28
N GLU A 110 2.98 1.25 -1.83
CA GLU A 110 2.32 2.55 -1.60
C GLU A 110 1.74 3.17 -2.87
N ASP A 111 2.29 2.85 -4.04
CA ASP A 111 1.82 3.30 -5.35
C ASP A 111 0.57 2.55 -5.86
N THR A 112 0.26 1.38 -5.28
CA THR A 112 -0.95 0.61 -5.65
C THR A 112 -2.15 0.92 -4.74
N ILE A 113 -1.94 1.65 -3.65
CA ILE A 113 -3.01 2.00 -2.71
C ILE A 113 -3.88 3.11 -3.29
N VAL A 114 -5.11 2.76 -3.66
CA VAL A 114 -6.08 3.69 -4.26
C VAL A 114 -7.06 4.28 -3.26
N MET A 115 -7.26 3.61 -2.12
CA MET A 115 -8.13 4.09 -1.04
C MET A 115 -7.63 3.60 0.32
N ARG A 116 -7.67 4.47 1.33
CA ARG A 116 -7.33 4.15 2.72
C ARG A 116 -8.42 4.64 3.65
N GLN A 117 -8.82 3.79 4.59
CA GLN A 117 -9.77 4.12 5.64
C GLN A 117 -9.29 3.56 6.98
N THR A 118 -9.54 4.30 8.06
CA THR A 118 -9.22 3.86 9.43
C THR A 118 -10.50 3.53 10.18
N VAL A 119 -10.55 2.34 10.78
CA VAL A 119 -11.56 1.92 11.74
C VAL A 119 -11.05 2.20 13.15
N GLY A 120 -11.82 2.96 13.92
CA GLY A 120 -11.40 3.39 15.25
C GLY A 120 -11.16 2.23 16.22
N ALA A 121 -12.09 1.29 16.29
CA ALA A 121 -11.99 0.10 17.13
C ALA A 121 -12.86 -1.04 16.62
N LEU A 122 -12.41 -2.27 16.87
CA LEU A 122 -13.18 -3.50 16.65
C LEU A 122 -13.11 -4.37 17.89
N LEU A 123 -14.27 -4.64 18.48
CA LEU A 123 -14.35 -5.32 19.76
C LEU A 123 -14.07 -6.82 19.61
N ALA A 124 -13.42 -7.41 20.62
CA ALA A 124 -13.34 -8.86 20.74
C ALA A 124 -14.75 -9.44 20.99
N PRO A 125 -15.01 -10.69 20.58
CA PRO A 125 -16.25 -11.37 20.89
C PRO A 125 -16.37 -11.55 22.41
N ASP A 126 -17.54 -11.24 22.94
CA ASP A 126 -17.87 -11.55 24.32
C ASP A 126 -18.14 -13.05 24.47
N ALA A 127 -17.97 -13.58 25.69
CA ALA A 127 -17.96 -15.02 25.96
C ALA A 127 -19.27 -15.77 25.61
N SER A 128 -20.33 -15.07 25.19
CA SER A 128 -21.63 -15.63 24.80
C SER A 128 -22.12 -15.16 23.42
N GLU A 129 -21.34 -14.38 22.68
CA GLU A 129 -21.77 -13.76 21.43
C GLU A 129 -20.82 -14.13 20.27
N ASP A 130 -21.38 -14.19 19.07
CA ASP A 130 -20.59 -14.29 17.84
C ASP A 130 -19.73 -13.04 17.67
N ALA A 131 -18.64 -13.16 16.89
CA ALA A 131 -17.79 -12.01 16.58
C ALA A 131 -18.61 -10.88 15.96
N GLN A 132 -18.44 -9.66 16.49
CA GLN A 132 -19.13 -8.50 15.95
C GLN A 132 -18.60 -8.19 14.55
N GLU A 133 -19.47 -8.30 13.56
CA GLU A 133 -19.18 -7.85 12.21
C GLU A 133 -19.47 -6.36 12.07
N ILE A 134 -18.58 -5.66 11.36
CA ILE A 134 -18.80 -4.29 10.91
C ILE A 134 -18.78 -4.25 9.39
N GLU A 135 -19.65 -3.42 8.83
CA GLU A 135 -19.70 -3.19 7.39
C GLU A 135 -19.07 -1.83 7.05
N LEU A 136 -18.17 -1.85 6.08
CA LEU A 136 -17.44 -0.69 5.58
C LEU A 136 -17.66 -0.57 4.07
N TYR A 137 -17.69 0.66 3.57
CA TYR A 137 -17.76 0.95 2.14
C TYR A 137 -16.54 1.76 1.75
N LEU A 138 -15.60 1.12 1.04
CA LEU A 138 -14.44 1.79 0.46
C LEU A 138 -14.77 2.20 -0.98
N LEU A 139 -14.46 3.45 -1.34
CA LEU A 139 -14.75 3.98 -2.66
C LEU A 139 -13.53 3.75 -3.56
N TYR A 140 -13.62 2.77 -4.46
CA TYR A 140 -12.59 2.50 -5.46
C TYR A 140 -12.68 3.55 -6.58
N PRO A 141 -11.66 4.42 -6.79
CA PRO A 141 -11.62 5.31 -7.94
C PRO A 141 -11.34 4.51 -9.21
N VAL A 142 -12.18 4.65 -10.23
CA VAL A 142 -12.06 3.86 -11.46
C VAL A 142 -10.96 4.42 -12.35
N SER A 143 -9.90 3.64 -12.49
CA SER A 143 -8.81 3.83 -13.45
C SER A 143 -9.18 3.28 -14.83
N ALA A 144 -8.53 3.77 -15.88
CA ALA A 144 -8.71 3.23 -17.22
C ALA A 144 -8.18 1.78 -17.29
N GLY A 145 -8.86 0.92 -18.05
CA GLY A 145 -8.54 -0.51 -18.13
C GLY A 145 -9.39 -1.41 -17.23
N SER A 146 -8.90 -2.62 -16.97
CA SER A 146 -9.47 -3.64 -16.08
C SER A 146 -8.41 -4.02 -15.06
N HIS A 147 -8.75 -3.99 -13.77
CA HIS A 147 -7.82 -4.19 -12.67
C HIS A 147 -8.39 -5.15 -11.64
N GLU A 148 -7.52 -5.92 -11.01
CA GLU A 148 -7.84 -6.73 -9.85
C GLU A 148 -7.62 -5.91 -8.58
N VAL A 149 -8.64 -5.87 -7.72
CA VAL A 149 -8.60 -5.10 -6.48
C VAL A 149 -8.51 -6.04 -5.29
N VAL A 150 -7.57 -5.75 -4.39
CA VAL A 150 -7.34 -6.51 -3.16
C VAL A 150 -7.64 -5.62 -1.97
N VAL A 151 -8.44 -6.15 -1.05
CA VAL A 151 -8.70 -5.54 0.26
C VAL A 151 -7.66 -6.09 1.24
N VAL A 152 -6.94 -5.19 1.90
CA VAL A 152 -5.96 -5.54 2.93
C VAL A 152 -6.26 -4.76 4.20
N VAL A 153 -6.28 -5.48 5.32
CA VAL A 153 -6.44 -4.92 6.66
C VAL A 153 -5.09 -4.92 7.35
N ASP A 154 -4.77 -3.82 8.03
CA ASP A 154 -3.48 -3.50 8.63
C ASP A 154 -2.27 -3.79 7.70
N PRO A 155 -2.18 -3.11 6.55
CA PRO A 155 -1.09 -3.36 5.59
C PRO A 155 0.31 -3.10 6.16
N SER A 156 0.41 -2.30 7.23
CA SER A 156 1.67 -2.00 7.91
C SER A 156 2.09 -3.07 8.92
N ASN A 157 1.24 -4.07 9.17
CA ASN A 157 1.42 -5.10 10.20
C ASN A 157 1.83 -4.47 11.54
N SER A 158 1.04 -3.48 11.97
CA SER A 158 1.27 -2.69 13.18
C SER A 158 0.55 -3.26 14.40
N ILE A 159 -0.49 -4.05 14.16
CA ILE A 159 -1.32 -4.76 15.14
C ILE A 159 -0.84 -6.21 15.16
N VAL A 160 -0.37 -6.69 16.30
CA VAL A 160 0.06 -8.10 16.43
C VAL A 160 -1.16 -9.01 16.52
N GLU A 161 -1.40 -9.80 15.48
CA GLU A 161 -2.58 -10.66 15.36
C GLU A 161 -2.28 -12.13 15.75
N VAL A 162 -3.34 -12.94 15.86
CA VAL A 162 -3.20 -14.40 16.00
C VAL A 162 -2.75 -15.03 14.67
N SER A 163 -3.25 -14.50 13.55
CA SER A 163 -2.93 -14.91 12.19
C SER A 163 -2.83 -13.68 11.30
N GLU A 164 -1.76 -13.61 10.50
CA GLU A 164 -1.53 -12.57 9.48
C GLU A 164 -1.98 -13.02 8.08
N SER A 165 -2.66 -14.16 7.98
CA SER A 165 -2.97 -14.80 6.69
C SER A 165 -4.40 -14.57 6.21
N ASP A 166 -5.27 -14.06 7.07
CA ASP A 166 -6.73 -13.94 6.93
C ASP A 166 -7.23 -12.48 6.94
N ASN A 167 -6.31 -11.52 6.94
CA ASN A 167 -6.57 -10.08 6.83
C ASN A 167 -6.47 -9.55 5.37
N LEU A 168 -6.48 -10.46 4.38
CA LEU A 168 -6.41 -10.15 2.94
C LEU A 168 -7.51 -10.88 2.15
N LYS A 169 -8.17 -10.17 1.22
CA LYS A 169 -9.17 -10.77 0.34
C LYS A 169 -9.25 -10.06 -1.02
N VAL A 170 -9.24 -10.85 -2.10
CA VAL A 170 -9.41 -10.35 -3.48
C VAL A 170 -10.90 -10.09 -3.73
N VAL A 171 -11.22 -8.97 -4.38
CA VAL A 171 -12.56 -8.72 -4.91
C VAL A 171 -12.81 -9.76 -6.00
N GLY A 172 -13.87 -10.56 -5.88
CA GLY A 172 -14.08 -11.73 -6.73
C GLY A 172 -14.29 -11.47 -8.23
N SER A 173 -14.24 -10.21 -8.67
CA SER A 173 -14.36 -9.77 -10.06
C SER A 173 -13.44 -8.59 -10.31
N GLU A 174 -12.82 -8.55 -11.49
CA GLU A 174 -12.09 -7.38 -11.97
C GLU A 174 -13.00 -6.14 -12.00
N LEU A 175 -12.44 -4.99 -11.62
CA LEU A 175 -13.10 -3.69 -11.70
C LEU A 175 -12.55 -2.93 -12.91
N SER A 176 -13.46 -2.44 -13.75
CA SER A 176 -13.10 -1.87 -15.04
C SER A 176 -13.76 -0.53 -15.31
N SER A 177 -13.15 0.24 -16.20
CA SER A 177 -13.80 1.42 -16.78
C SER A 177 -14.93 1.01 -17.74
N GLY A 178 -15.91 1.89 -17.97
CA GLY A 178 -17.04 1.64 -18.86
C GLY A 178 -16.62 1.34 -20.30
N SER A 179 -15.45 1.80 -20.75
CA SER A 179 -14.87 1.49 -22.06
C SER A 179 -13.36 1.28 -21.98
N PRO A 180 -12.89 0.14 -21.43
CA PRO A 180 -11.48 -0.06 -21.03
C PRO A 180 -10.46 0.22 -22.12
N PHE A 181 -10.73 -0.21 -23.36
CA PHE A 181 -9.80 -0.03 -24.47
C PHE A 181 -9.77 1.42 -25.01
N MET A 182 -10.90 2.13 -24.98
CA MET A 182 -10.97 3.51 -25.46
C MET A 182 -10.41 4.49 -24.42
N ASP A 183 -10.64 4.20 -23.15
CA ASP A 183 -10.24 5.05 -22.03
C ASP A 183 -8.72 5.05 -21.84
N VAL A 184 -8.07 3.88 -21.95
CA VAL A 184 -6.60 3.77 -21.93
C VAL A 184 -5.95 4.57 -23.07
N ALA A 185 -6.57 4.59 -24.25
CA ALA A 185 -6.07 5.38 -25.37
C ALA A 185 -6.23 6.90 -25.16
N GLY A 186 -7.26 7.32 -24.43
CA GLY A 186 -7.50 8.71 -24.04
C GLY A 186 -6.52 9.21 -22.99
N GLU A 187 -6.19 8.38 -21.99
CA GLU A 187 -5.24 8.71 -20.92
C GLU A 187 -3.84 8.99 -21.48
N ILE A 188 -3.37 8.16 -22.44
CA ILE A 188 -2.10 8.40 -23.14
C ILE A 188 -2.09 9.77 -23.83
N ILE A 189 -3.21 10.26 -24.37
CA ILE A 189 -3.23 11.59 -25.00
C ILE A 189 -3.05 12.70 -23.95
N ASN A 190 -3.62 12.53 -22.75
CA ASN A 190 -3.54 13.52 -21.68
C ASN A 190 -2.16 13.58 -21.03
N ASP A 191 -1.56 12.42 -20.72
CA ASP A 191 -0.21 12.34 -20.14
C ASP A 191 0.87 12.95 -21.03
N TRP A 192 0.69 12.84 -22.34
CA TRP A 192 1.60 13.45 -23.31
C TRP A 192 1.32 14.92 -23.59
N ALA A 193 0.13 15.45 -23.24
CA ALA A 193 -0.25 16.83 -23.53
C ALA A 193 0.64 17.86 -22.79
N LEU A 194 0.99 17.62 -21.54
CA LEU A 194 1.84 18.51 -20.74
C LEU A 194 3.28 18.61 -21.28
N PRO A 195 4.05 17.51 -21.45
CA PRO A 195 5.42 17.59 -21.96
C PRO A 195 5.47 18.14 -23.39
N PHE A 196 4.55 17.76 -24.28
CA PHE A 196 4.49 18.33 -25.63
C PHE A 196 4.08 19.81 -25.63
N GLY A 197 3.15 20.21 -24.76
CA GLY A 197 2.75 21.61 -24.61
C GLY A 197 3.92 22.50 -24.19
N VAL A 198 4.72 22.03 -23.22
CA VAL A 198 5.96 22.72 -22.80
C VAL A 198 6.97 22.76 -23.94
N LEU A 199 7.14 21.69 -24.70
CA LEU A 199 8.07 21.65 -25.83
C LEU A 199 7.66 22.60 -26.98
N LEU A 200 6.37 22.69 -27.30
CA LEU A 200 5.86 23.65 -28.29
C LEU A 200 6.02 25.10 -27.83
N LEU A 201 5.72 25.38 -26.57
CA LEU A 201 5.90 26.72 -25.99
C LEU A 201 7.37 27.14 -26.00
N THR A 202 8.28 26.24 -25.62
CA THR A 202 9.72 26.53 -25.66
C THR A 202 10.22 26.76 -27.08
N CYS A 203 9.84 25.90 -28.05
CA CYS A 203 10.14 26.10 -29.46
C CYS A 203 9.59 27.43 -30.00
N SER A 204 8.37 27.82 -29.60
CA SER A 204 7.77 29.10 -30.00
C SER A 204 8.56 30.30 -29.44
N LEU A 205 8.99 30.24 -28.18
CA LEU A 205 9.80 31.28 -27.55
C LEU A 205 11.17 31.41 -28.24
N PHE A 206 11.83 30.29 -28.56
CA PHE A 206 13.06 30.30 -29.34
C PHE A 206 12.87 30.89 -30.74
N GLY A 207 11.74 30.60 -31.40
CA GLY A 207 11.37 31.21 -32.68
C GLY A 207 11.25 32.73 -32.59
N VAL A 208 10.58 33.25 -31.56
CA VAL A 208 10.46 34.69 -31.31
C VAL A 208 11.83 35.31 -31.03
N LEU A 209 12.64 34.70 -30.16
CA LEU A 209 14.01 35.16 -29.87
C LEU A 209 14.88 35.21 -31.13
N TYR A 210 14.77 34.22 -32.01
CA TYR A 210 15.48 34.20 -33.29
C TYR A 210 15.06 35.34 -34.21
N LEU A 211 13.75 35.58 -34.38
CA LEU A 211 13.24 36.67 -35.22
C LEU A 211 13.66 38.05 -34.70
N VAL A 212 13.53 38.29 -33.39
CA VAL A 212 13.95 39.54 -32.74
C VAL A 212 15.46 39.72 -32.85
N GLY A 213 16.24 38.66 -32.64
CA GLY A 213 17.69 38.67 -32.79
C GLY A 213 18.14 38.99 -34.22
N LYS A 214 17.45 38.42 -35.22
CA LYS A 214 17.71 38.70 -36.64
C LYS A 214 17.37 40.15 -37.00
N GLY A 215 16.23 40.67 -36.52
CA GLY A 215 15.83 42.08 -36.72
C GLY A 215 16.87 43.06 -36.17
N ARG A 216 17.29 42.87 -34.90
CA ARG A 216 18.32 43.71 -34.28
C ARG A 216 19.67 43.65 -35.00
N ARG A 217 20.08 42.47 -35.50
CA ARG A 217 21.32 42.34 -36.27
C ARG A 217 21.24 43.02 -37.64
N ALA A 218 20.07 43.06 -38.27
CA ALA A 218 19.87 43.76 -39.54
C ALA A 218 19.98 45.28 -39.36
N ASP A 219 19.36 45.85 -38.33
CA ASP A 219 19.46 47.28 -38.03
C ASP A 219 20.91 47.72 -37.74
N VAL A 220 21.67 46.92 -37.00
CA VAL A 220 23.09 47.21 -36.73
C VAL A 220 23.93 47.15 -38.02
N LYS A 221 23.67 46.17 -38.90
CA LYS A 221 24.37 46.09 -40.19
C LYS A 221 24.05 47.28 -41.11
N ASN A 222 22.81 47.74 -41.14
CA ASN A 222 22.44 48.92 -41.93
C ASN A 222 23.14 50.17 -41.43
N ARG A 223 23.21 50.39 -40.10
CA ARG A 223 23.96 51.51 -39.51
C ARG A 223 25.46 51.44 -39.81
N LEU A 224 26.05 50.25 -39.74
CA LEU A 224 27.46 50.04 -40.11
C LEU A 224 27.70 50.33 -41.60
N ALA A 225 26.79 49.94 -42.49
CA ALA A 225 26.89 50.23 -43.92
C ALA A 225 26.77 51.74 -44.21
N GLU A 226 25.84 52.44 -43.54
CA GLU A 226 25.70 53.90 -43.65
C GLU A 226 26.97 54.62 -43.17
N GLN A 227 27.54 54.21 -42.03
CA GLN A 227 28.79 54.78 -41.52
C GLN A 227 30.01 54.45 -42.39
N SER A 228 30.06 53.26 -42.98
CA SER A 228 31.15 52.85 -43.88
C SER A 228 31.08 53.56 -45.25
N SER A 229 29.92 54.04 -45.68
CA SER A 229 29.79 54.85 -46.91
C SER A 229 30.26 56.29 -46.73
N LEU A 230 30.18 56.81 -45.50
CA LEU A 230 30.68 58.15 -45.15
C LEU A 230 32.22 58.19 -45.02
N ILE A 231 32.84 57.07 -44.66
CA ILE A 231 34.30 56.99 -44.54
C ILE A 231 35.00 56.85 -45.90
N SER A 232 34.38 56.18 -46.90
CA SER A 232 34.97 56.07 -48.25
C SER A 232 34.91 57.37 -49.04
N VAL A 233 34.00 58.30 -48.69
CA VAL A 233 33.94 59.64 -49.30
C VAL A 233 35.01 60.58 -48.73
N LEU A 234 35.49 60.32 -47.50
CA LEU A 234 36.58 61.08 -46.88
C LEU A 234 37.97 60.56 -47.24
N GLU A 235 38.06 59.40 -47.90
CA GLU A 235 39.32 58.78 -48.36
C GLU A 235 39.59 59.05 -49.86
N ASP A 236 38.62 59.59 -50.61
CA ASP A 236 38.74 59.99 -52.02
C ASP A 236 39.17 61.48 -52.20
N GLU A 237 39.42 62.21 -51.10
CA GLU A 237 39.90 63.61 -51.08
C GLU A 237 41.32 63.80 -50.49
N SER A 238 42.18 62.78 -50.52
CA SER A 238 43.62 62.90 -50.19
C SER A 238 44.52 62.43 -51.32
#